data_AF-A0A940H229-F1
#
_entry.id   AF-A0A940H229-F1
#
_cell.length_a   1.000
_cell.length_b   1.000
_cell.length_c   1.000
_cell.angle_alpha   90.00
_cell.angle_beta   90.00
_cell.angle_gamma   90.00
#
_symmetry.space_group_name_H-M   'P 1'
#
loop_
_entity.id
_entity.type
_entity.pdbx_description
1 polymer ?
#
loop_
_entity_poly.entity_id
_entity_poly.type
_entity_poly.pdbx_seq_one_letter_code
_entity_poly.pdbx_strand_id
1 'polypeptide(L)'
;MTTRRASTAWWILLLVAVLSVFPVATAVISQADAVDDPLGTCWAADLPAGVVPHDNTLRSVEVTTFPVGAHCDWEAGDVQTGWPLTIAALVGSAACLVATAFALRVGPAARRVVSALPLVAVVVIWIVLSQNTLFVIID
;
A
#
# COMPACT_ATOMS: atom_id res chain seq x y z
N MET A 1 6.53 -8.16 -43.69
CA MET A 1 6.10 -7.84 -42.30
C MET A 1 6.83 -8.77 -41.35
N THR A 2 7.99 -8.36 -40.86
CA THR A 2 8.76 -9.11 -39.86
C THR A 2 8.13 -8.84 -38.49
N THR A 3 7.34 -9.79 -38.00
CA THR A 3 6.92 -9.86 -36.60
C THR A 3 8.17 -9.97 -35.73
N ARG A 4 8.69 -8.81 -35.32
CA ARG A 4 9.80 -8.67 -34.37
C ARG A 4 9.43 -9.46 -33.12
N ARG A 5 10.16 -10.56 -32.85
CA ARG A 5 10.19 -11.22 -31.53
C ARG A 5 10.28 -10.12 -30.47
N ALA A 6 9.21 -9.90 -29.73
CA ALA A 6 9.33 -9.23 -28.45
C ALA A 6 10.29 -10.09 -27.63
N SER A 7 11.48 -9.59 -27.33
CA SER A 7 12.46 -10.34 -26.55
C SER A 7 11.81 -10.69 -25.22
N THR A 8 11.92 -11.95 -24.78
CA THR A 8 11.36 -12.47 -23.52
C THR A 8 11.60 -11.53 -22.33
N ALA A 9 12.75 -10.86 -22.29
CA ALA A 9 13.10 -9.84 -21.30
C ALA A 9 12.07 -8.69 -21.17
N TRP A 10 11.47 -8.24 -22.27
CA TRP A 10 10.46 -7.16 -22.23
C TRP A 10 9.17 -7.62 -21.55
N TRP A 11 8.72 -8.84 -21.86
CA TRP A 11 7.54 -9.43 -21.22
C TRP A 11 7.77 -9.69 -19.73
N ILE A 12 8.97 -10.11 -19.34
CA ILE A 12 9.34 -10.28 -17.93
C ILE A 12 9.29 -8.94 -17.20
N LEU A 13 9.87 -7.87 -17.76
CA LEU A 13 9.83 -6.53 -17.13
C LEU A 13 8.41 -5.99 -17.00
N LEU A 14 7.57 -6.19 -18.02
CA LEU A 14 6.16 -5.83 -17.96
C LEU A 14 5.44 -6.60 -16.84
N LEU A 15 5.64 -7.92 -16.77
CA LEU A 15 5.06 -8.76 -15.72
C LEU A 15 5.50 -8.31 -14.33
N VAL A 16 6.79 -8.06 -14.12
CA VAL A 16 7.32 -7.57 -12.84
C VAL A 16 6.68 -6.22 -12.49
N ALA A 17 6.59 -5.29 -13.44
CA ALA A 17 5.96 -3.99 -13.20
C ALA A 17 4.48 -4.15 -12.83
N VAL A 18 3.72 -5.00 -13.52
CA VAL A 18 2.30 -5.26 -13.19
C VAL A 18 2.15 -5.93 -11.83
N LEU A 19 2.93 -6.97 -11.55
CA LEU A 19 2.89 -7.68 -10.28
C LEU A 19 3.28 -6.79 -9.09
N SER A 20 4.17 -5.82 -9.33
CA SER A 20 4.61 -4.86 -8.30
C SER A 20 3.53 -3.86 -7.87
N VAL A 21 2.43 -3.73 -8.63
CA VAL A 21 1.25 -2.94 -8.24
C VAL A 21 0.45 -3.65 -7.14
N PHE A 22 0.51 -4.99 -7.09
CA PHE A 22 -0.33 -5.79 -6.20
C PHE A 22 -0.15 -5.46 -4.71
N PRO A 23 1.08 -5.37 -4.15
CA PRO A 23 1.26 -4.97 -2.75
C PRO A 23 0.70 -3.58 -2.42
N VAL A 24 0.75 -2.66 -3.38
CA VAL A 24 0.23 -1.30 -3.22
C VAL A 24 -1.31 -1.30 -3.25
N ALA A 25 -1.90 -2.10 -4.14
CA ALA A 25 -3.35 -2.29 -4.19
C ALA A 25 -3.89 -2.96 -2.92
N THR A 26 -3.18 -3.96 -2.37
CA THR A 26 -3.57 -4.58 -1.08
C THR A 26 -3.50 -3.60 0.07
N ALA A 27 -2.60 -2.62 0.04
CA ALA A 27 -2.54 -1.57 1.05
C ALA A 27 -3.81 -0.68 1.01
N VAL A 28 -4.34 -0.35 -0.16
CA VAL A 28 -5.61 0.40 -0.29
C VAL A 28 -6.78 -0.37 0.28
N ILE A 29 -6.88 -1.65 -0.06
CA ILE A 29 -7.99 -2.49 0.41
C ILE A 29 -7.95 -2.57 1.93
N SER A 30 -6.78 -2.86 2.50
CA SER A 30 -6.58 -2.86 3.95
C SER A 30 -6.89 -1.51 4.61
N GLN A 31 -6.62 -0.40 3.94
CA GLN A 31 -6.96 0.92 4.47
C GLN A 31 -8.46 1.18 4.40
N ALA A 32 -9.14 0.75 3.33
CA ALA A 32 -10.59 0.87 3.22
C ALA A 32 -11.30 0.10 4.36
N ASP A 33 -10.82 -1.10 4.67
CA ASP A 33 -11.32 -1.87 5.81
C ASP A 33 -11.12 -1.10 7.15
N ALA A 34 -9.97 -0.44 7.30
CA ALA A 34 -9.68 0.39 8.48
C ALA A 34 -10.52 1.68 8.56
N VAL A 35 -10.96 2.22 7.42
CA VAL A 35 -11.88 3.37 7.37
C VAL A 35 -13.31 2.94 7.69
N ASP A 36 -13.73 1.77 7.22
CA ASP A 36 -15.08 1.23 7.44
C ASP A 36 -15.29 0.76 8.90
N ASP A 37 -14.29 0.13 9.52
CA ASP A 37 -14.32 -0.28 10.92
C ASP A 37 -12.98 0.01 11.65
N PRO A 38 -12.74 1.28 12.03
CA PRO A 38 -11.50 1.69 12.69
C PRO A 38 -11.34 1.04 14.07
N LEU A 39 -12.44 0.84 14.80
CA LEU A 39 -12.44 0.20 16.11
C LEU A 39 -12.08 -1.28 15.99
N GLY A 40 -12.78 -2.01 15.11
CA GLY A 40 -12.51 -3.42 14.87
C GLY A 40 -11.09 -3.68 14.41
N THR A 41 -10.52 -2.75 13.63
CA THR A 41 -9.11 -2.81 13.21
C THR A 41 -8.14 -2.74 14.38
N CYS A 42 -8.37 -1.85 15.35
CA CYS A 42 -7.56 -1.76 16.57
C CYS A 42 -7.73 -2.99 17.48
N TRP A 43 -8.95 -3.48 17.63
CA TRP A 43 -9.23 -4.68 18.43
C TRP A 43 -8.68 -5.98 17.82
N ALA A 44 -8.54 -6.03 16.49
CA ALA A 44 -7.91 -7.14 15.78
C ALA A 44 -6.37 -7.08 15.81
N ALA A 45 -5.79 -5.95 16.24
CA ALA A 45 -4.35 -5.77 16.35
C ALA A 45 -3.78 -6.35 17.65
N ASP A 46 -2.47 -6.57 17.68
CA ASP A 46 -1.77 -6.97 18.90
C ASP A 46 -1.91 -5.87 19.97
N LEU A 47 -2.53 -6.20 21.11
CA LEU A 47 -2.69 -5.30 22.25
C LEU A 47 -1.32 -4.98 22.89
N PRO A 48 -1.11 -3.74 23.37
CA PRO A 48 0.11 -3.42 24.08
C PRO A 48 0.20 -4.22 25.39
N ALA A 49 1.44 -4.54 25.80
CA ALA A 49 1.68 -5.31 27.01
C ALA A 49 1.11 -4.59 28.25
N GLY A 50 0.23 -5.28 28.98
CA GLY A 50 -0.41 -4.72 30.19
C GLY A 50 -1.83 -4.17 29.98
N VAL A 51 -2.35 -4.14 28.75
CA VAL A 51 -3.76 -3.82 28.51
C VAL A 51 -4.65 -5.03 28.82
N VAL A 52 -5.59 -4.84 29.73
CA VAL A 52 -6.74 -5.75 29.90
C VAL A 52 -7.87 -5.19 29.03
N PRO A 53 -8.40 -5.95 28.06
CA PRO A 53 -9.43 -5.44 27.15
C PRO A 53 -10.74 -5.17 27.90
N HIS A 54 -11.17 -3.91 27.93
CA HIS A 54 -12.48 -3.45 28.40
C HIS A 54 -12.98 -2.26 27.56
N ASP A 55 -14.28 -1.97 27.61
CA ASP A 55 -14.96 -1.08 26.64
C ASP A 55 -14.38 0.35 26.58
N ASN A 56 -13.61 0.79 27.60
CA ASN A 56 -13.02 2.15 27.68
C ASN A 56 -11.49 2.18 27.61
N THR A 57 -10.82 1.08 27.24
CA THR A 57 -9.34 1.07 27.19
C THR A 57 -8.75 1.79 25.99
N LEU A 58 -9.51 1.88 24.90
CA LEU A 58 -9.12 2.55 23.67
C LEU A 58 -9.59 4.00 23.76
N ARG A 59 -8.65 4.95 23.69
CA ARG A 59 -8.93 6.38 23.83
C ARG A 59 -9.21 7.04 22.48
N SER A 60 -8.38 6.74 21.50
CA SER A 60 -8.53 7.31 20.16
C SER A 60 -8.02 6.35 19.10
N VAL A 61 -8.60 6.48 17.91
CA VAL A 61 -8.16 5.76 16.71
C VAL A 61 -7.97 6.74 15.58
N GLU A 62 -6.81 6.67 14.94
CA GLU A 62 -6.49 7.45 13.75
C GLU A 62 -6.13 6.51 12.62
N VAL A 63 -6.87 6.57 11.51
CA VAL A 63 -6.51 5.87 10.28
C VAL A 63 -5.37 6.63 9.61
N THR A 64 -4.22 5.98 9.51
CA THR A 64 -2.98 6.58 9.01
C THR A 64 -2.67 6.09 7.61
N THR A 65 -1.98 6.95 6.85
CA THR A 65 -1.48 6.63 5.50
C THR A 65 -0.03 6.21 5.51
N PHE A 66 0.69 6.56 6.57
CA PHE A 66 2.07 6.13 6.76
C PHE A 66 2.35 5.87 8.25
N PRO A 67 2.36 4.59 8.68
CA PRO A 67 2.06 3.39 7.89
C PRO A 67 0.57 3.27 7.52
N VAL A 68 0.26 2.52 6.45
CA VAL A 68 -1.10 2.28 5.95
C VAL A 68 -1.84 1.34 6.89
N GLY A 69 -2.75 1.89 7.70
CA GLY A 69 -3.48 1.15 8.73
C GLY A 69 -4.11 2.10 9.73
N ALA A 70 -3.99 1.78 11.02
CA ALA A 70 -4.50 2.58 12.13
C ALA A 70 -3.45 2.75 13.23
N HIS A 71 -3.43 3.96 13.79
CA HIS A 71 -2.82 4.30 15.06
C HIS A 71 -3.88 4.17 16.16
N CYS A 72 -3.62 3.34 17.16
CA CYS A 72 -4.52 3.04 18.25
C CYS A 72 -3.90 3.50 19.57
N ASP A 73 -4.50 4.51 20.19
CA ASP A 73 -4.08 5.03 21.51
C ASP A 73 -4.84 4.26 22.60
N TRP A 74 -4.10 3.46 23.36
CA TRP A 74 -4.62 2.73 24.50
C TRP A 74 -4.17 3.36 25.81
N GLU A 75 -4.92 3.14 26.88
CA GLU A 75 -4.58 3.66 28.21
C GLU A 75 -3.15 3.37 28.67
N ALA A 76 -2.61 2.20 28.30
CA ALA A 76 -1.27 1.74 28.67
C ALA A 76 -0.19 1.98 27.59
N GLY A 77 -0.54 2.57 26.43
CA GLY A 77 0.39 2.91 25.37
C GLY A 77 -0.15 2.72 23.96
N ASP A 78 0.59 3.20 22.97
CA ASP A 78 0.12 3.27 21.59
C ASP A 78 0.58 2.08 20.76
N VAL A 79 -0.27 1.67 19.81
CA VAL A 79 0.06 0.64 18.81
C VAL A 79 -0.16 1.18 17.41
N GLN A 80 0.84 1.01 16.56
CA GLN A 80 0.76 1.36 15.15
C GLN A 80 0.65 0.10 14.30
N THR A 81 -0.46 -0.04 13.58
CA THR A 81 -0.68 -1.17 12.65
C THR A 81 -0.22 -0.82 11.23
N GLY A 82 -0.20 -1.82 10.34
CA GLY A 82 0.00 -1.55 8.90
C GLY A 82 1.45 -1.48 8.42
N TRP A 83 2.44 -1.60 9.30
CA TRP A 83 3.86 -1.59 8.92
C TRP A 83 4.24 -2.67 7.89
N PRO A 84 3.87 -3.95 8.06
CA PRO A 84 4.23 -5.00 7.09
C PRO A 84 3.71 -4.70 5.68
N LEU A 85 2.45 -4.25 5.58
CA LEU A 85 1.82 -3.87 4.31
C LEU A 85 2.48 -2.64 3.69
N THR A 86 2.80 -1.63 4.51
CA THR A 86 3.50 -0.42 4.06
C THR A 86 4.86 -0.76 3.47
N ILE A 87 5.64 -1.61 4.14
CA ILE A 87 6.95 -2.07 3.66
C ILE A 87 6.80 -2.83 2.33
N ALA A 88 5.84 -3.75 2.24
CA ALA A 88 5.57 -4.49 1.01
C ALA A 88 5.17 -3.55 -0.15
N ALA A 89 4.32 -2.55 0.10
CA ALA A 89 3.92 -1.54 -0.88
C ALA A 89 5.09 -0.66 -1.32
N LEU A 90 5.98 -0.26 -0.42
CA LEU A 90 7.20 0.49 -0.75
C LEU A 90 8.15 -0.32 -1.62
N VAL A 91 8.38 -1.60 -1.27
CA VAL A 91 9.22 -2.51 -2.06
C VAL A 91 8.63 -2.75 -3.45
N GLY A 92 7.31 -2.96 -3.54
CA GLY A 92 6.59 -3.06 -4.81
C GLY A 92 6.75 -1.79 -5.65
N SER A 93 6.55 -0.61 -5.05
CA SER A 93 6.71 0.68 -5.73
C SER A 93 8.14 0.88 -6.28
N ALA A 94 9.16 0.50 -5.49
CA ALA A 94 10.56 0.57 -5.92
C ALA A 94 10.85 -0.41 -7.08
N ALA A 95 10.35 -1.64 -7.01
CA ALA A 95 10.48 -2.62 -8.08
C ALA A 95 9.80 -2.13 -9.38
N CYS A 96 8.62 -1.52 -9.27
CA CYS A 96 7.92 -0.90 -10.40
C CYS A 96 8.78 0.18 -11.05
N LEU A 97 9.32 1.10 -10.26
CA LEU A 97 10.17 2.19 -10.73
C LEU A 97 11.39 1.67 -11.49
N VAL A 98 12.09 0.69 -10.93
CA VAL A 98 13.28 0.10 -11.56
C VAL A 98 12.93 -0.61 -12.87
N ALA A 99 11.87 -1.42 -12.88
CA ALA A 99 11.41 -2.12 -14.06
C ALA A 99 10.98 -1.16 -15.18
N THR A 100 10.20 -0.12 -14.84
CA THR A 100 9.77 0.92 -15.79
C THR A 100 10.98 1.70 -16.30
N ALA A 101 11.90 2.13 -15.45
CA ALA A 101 13.11 2.86 -15.87
C ALA A 101 13.95 2.05 -16.87
N PHE A 102 14.11 0.75 -16.63
CA PHE A 102 14.84 -0.13 -17.54
C PHE A 102 14.08 -0.32 -18.86
N ALA A 103 12.75 -0.51 -18.81
CA ALA A 103 11.91 -0.63 -20.00
C ALA A 103 11.91 0.65 -20.86
N LEU A 104 11.96 1.84 -20.24
CA LEU A 104 12.04 3.12 -20.94
C LEU A 104 13.36 3.29 -21.70
N ARG A 105 14.47 2.78 -21.15
CA ARG A 105 15.79 2.79 -21.79
C ARG A 105 15.85 1.86 -23.01
N VAL A 106 15.13 0.75 -22.97
CA VAL A 106 15.24 -0.33 -23.96
C VAL A 106 13.92 -0.51 -24.72
N GLY A 107 13.63 0.36 -25.69
CA GLY A 107 12.52 0.10 -26.61
C GLY A 107 11.99 1.27 -27.45
N PRO A 108 11.18 0.96 -28.49
CA PRO A 108 10.45 1.94 -29.28
C PRO A 108 9.37 2.66 -28.47
N ALA A 109 9.01 3.89 -28.86
CA ALA A 109 8.10 4.78 -28.13
C ALA A 109 6.78 4.12 -27.70
N ALA A 110 6.17 3.29 -28.55
CA ALA A 110 4.93 2.58 -28.23
C ALA A 110 5.06 1.66 -27.00
N ARG A 111 6.22 1.05 -26.76
CA ARG A 111 6.46 0.19 -25.58
C ARG A 111 6.69 0.98 -24.30
N ARG A 112 7.15 2.23 -24.42
CA ARG A 112 7.40 3.13 -23.28
C ARG A 112 6.11 3.51 -22.57
N VAL A 113 5.06 3.79 -23.36
CA VAL A 113 3.72 4.11 -22.83
C VAL A 113 3.18 2.95 -22.00
N VAL A 114 3.25 1.73 -22.54
CA VAL A 114 2.75 0.53 -21.85
C VAL A 114 3.53 0.26 -20.57
N SER A 115 4.85 0.45 -20.55
CA SER A 115 5.66 0.27 -19.33
C SER A 115 5.46 1.35 -18.27
N ALA A 116 4.87 2.49 -18.64
CA ALA A 116 4.56 3.57 -17.69
C ALA A 116 3.22 3.36 -16.98
N LEU A 117 2.30 2.56 -17.55
CA LEU A 117 0.98 2.30 -16.96
C LEU A 117 1.04 1.78 -15.50
N PRO A 118 1.88 0.79 -15.15
CA PRO A 118 1.96 0.30 -13.77
C PRO A 118 2.46 1.38 -12.80
N LEU A 119 3.39 2.22 -13.25
CA LEU A 119 3.91 3.32 -12.44
C LEU A 119 2.83 4.38 -12.17
N VAL A 120 2.07 4.74 -13.20
CA VAL A 120 0.92 5.65 -13.04
C VAL A 120 -0.10 5.06 -12.06
N ALA A 121 -0.38 3.75 -12.15
CA ALA A 121 -1.27 3.08 -11.21
C ALA A 121 -0.75 3.17 -9.76
N VAL A 122 0.54 2.90 -9.52
CA VAL A 122 1.15 3.04 -8.19
C VAL A 122 1.00 4.46 -7.64
N VAL A 123 1.26 5.49 -8.48
CA VAL A 123 1.11 6.89 -8.07
C VAL A 123 -0.33 7.23 -7.71
N VAL A 124 -1.29 6.86 -8.57
CA VAL A 124 -2.72 7.07 -8.31
C VAL A 124 -3.14 6.39 -7.01
N ILE A 125 -2.68 5.17 -6.79
CA ILE A 125 -2.97 4.42 -5.57
C ILE A 125 -2.45 5.16 -4.32
N TRP A 126 -1.19 5.60 -4.31
CA TRP A 126 -0.64 6.35 -3.18
C TRP A 126 -1.36 7.68 -2.93
N ILE A 127 -1.83 8.34 -3.99
CA ILE A 127 -2.68 9.52 -3.86
C ILE A 127 -3.99 9.14 -3.15
N VAL A 128 -4.68 8.09 -3.60
CA VAL A 128 -5.93 7.63 -2.95
C VAL A 128 -5.70 7.32 -1.48
N LEU A 129 -4.63 6.58 -1.15
CA LEU A 129 -4.25 6.34 0.24
C LEU A 129 -4.14 7.66 1.01
N SER A 130 -3.34 8.60 0.51
CA SER A 130 -3.09 9.89 1.17
C SER A 130 -4.35 10.71 1.49
N GLN A 131 -5.44 10.51 0.74
CA GLN A 131 -6.70 11.23 0.95
C GLN A 131 -7.63 10.55 1.98
N ASN A 132 -7.38 9.29 2.34
CA ASN A 132 -8.24 8.47 3.19
C ASN A 132 -7.83 8.45 4.67
N THR A 133 -7.15 9.49 5.18
CA THR A 133 -6.89 9.63 6.62
C THR A 133 -8.16 10.05 7.35
N LEU A 134 -8.49 9.38 8.45
CA LEU A 134 -9.68 9.65 9.26
C LEU A 134 -9.35 9.59 10.75
N PHE A 135 -9.93 10.50 11.54
CA PHE A 135 -9.73 10.56 12.99
C PHE A 135 -11.04 10.24 13.72
N VAL A 136 -11.02 9.26 14.62
CA VAL A 136 -12.16 8.87 15.47
C VAL A 136 -11.78 9.06 16.93
N ILE A 137 -12.49 9.97 17.60
CA ILE A 137 -12.44 10.14 19.06
C ILE A 137 -13.55 9.28 19.66
N ILE A 138 -13.21 8.46 20.66
CA ILE A 138 -14.16 7.66 21.42
C ILE A 138 -14.32 8.36 22.77
N ASP A 139 -15.39 9.13 22.92
CA ASP A 139 -15.78 9.76 24.20
C ASP A 139 -16.55 8.77 25.10
#